data_AF-A0A7Z8PCH4-F1
#
_entry.id   AF-A0A7Z8PCH4-F1
#
_cell.length_a   1.000
_cell.length_b   1.000
_cell.length_c   1.000
_cell.angle_alpha   90.00
_cell.angle_beta   90.00
_cell.angle_gamma   90.00
#
_symmetry.space_group_name_H-M   'P 1'
#
loop_
_entity.id
_entity.type
_entity.pdbx_description
1 polymer ?
#
loop_
_entity_poly.entity_id
_entity_poly.type
_entity_poly.pdbx_seq_one_letter_code
_entity_poly.pdbx_strand_id
1 'polypeptide(L)'
;MPTRRTGNIDDGNGKKRPTTRRNLRPVDDLRPYGSDGSRPPLLELDLKHKLKIMALANALPLIIFIGVFAGWSFGHIEFSMDGNRLLFTFLIMLCALVLIGSCWWVLFPFSVWLRAYPLWYYRHESKLIWALPTCAAWCAWFILWVGCLALTLFSIWLIAVSIMDLISRM
;
A
#
# COMPACT_ATOMS: atom_id res chain seq x y z
N MET A 1 56.62 -2.57 -27.24
CA MET A 1 55.67 -2.71 -26.11
C MET A 1 54.43 -3.45 -26.60
N PRO A 2 53.88 -4.39 -25.82
CA PRO A 2 53.38 -5.66 -26.34
C PRO A 2 51.94 -5.59 -26.87
N THR A 3 51.77 -6.26 -28.01
CA THR A 3 50.55 -6.53 -28.76
C THR A 3 49.64 -7.48 -27.99
N ARG A 4 48.39 -7.06 -27.76
CA ARG A 4 47.36 -7.84 -27.06
C ARG A 4 46.91 -9.00 -27.95
N ARG A 5 47.46 -10.20 -27.70
CA ARG A 5 46.97 -11.46 -28.30
C ARG A 5 45.53 -11.72 -27.83
N THR A 6 44.56 -11.51 -28.73
CA THR A 6 43.25 -12.16 -28.64
C THR A 6 43.46 -13.64 -28.91
N GLY A 7 43.43 -14.45 -27.85
CA GLY A 7 43.37 -15.90 -27.99
C GLY A 7 42.02 -16.27 -28.61
N ASN A 8 42.01 -16.57 -29.91
CA ASN A 8 41.00 -17.46 -30.48
C ASN A 8 41.32 -18.86 -29.97
N ILE A 9 40.48 -19.39 -29.09
CA ILE A 9 40.44 -20.81 -28.80
C ILE A 9 39.64 -21.42 -29.94
N ASP A 10 40.37 -21.84 -30.98
CA ASP A 10 39.84 -22.73 -32.02
C ASP A 10 39.74 -24.13 -31.41
N ASP A 11 38.58 -24.44 -30.85
CA ASP A 11 38.23 -25.83 -30.56
C ASP A 11 38.02 -26.53 -31.91
N GLY A 12 39.01 -27.32 -32.33
CA GLY A 12 39.09 -28.05 -33.60
C GLY A 12 38.04 -29.14 -33.81
N ASN A 13 36.79 -28.89 -33.43
CA ASN A 13 35.64 -29.72 -33.70
C ASN A 13 34.63 -28.87 -34.47
N GLY A 14 34.53 -29.09 -35.79
CA GLY A 14 33.74 -28.31 -36.76
C GLY A 14 32.22 -28.30 -36.55
N LYS A 15 31.73 -28.24 -35.31
CA LYS A 15 30.36 -27.94 -34.97
C LYS A 15 30.27 -26.44 -34.64
N LYS A 16 29.82 -25.65 -35.62
CA LYS A 16 29.29 -24.31 -35.38
C LYS A 16 28.19 -24.41 -34.32
N ARG A 17 28.50 -24.15 -33.06
CA ARG A 17 27.47 -23.99 -32.03
C ARG A 17 26.69 -22.73 -32.40
N PRO A 18 25.37 -22.80 -32.61
CA PRO A 18 24.58 -21.59 -32.73
C PRO A 18 24.70 -20.88 -31.39
N THR A 19 25.45 -19.78 -31.36
CA THR A 19 25.38 -18.78 -30.31
C THR A 19 24.03 -18.09 -30.47
N THR A 20 22.96 -18.81 -30.11
CA THR A 20 21.67 -18.22 -29.84
C THR A 20 21.89 -17.34 -28.61
N ARG A 21 22.38 -16.12 -28.85
CA ARG A 21 22.39 -15.02 -27.91
C ARG A 21 20.91 -14.71 -27.72
N ARG A 22 20.26 -15.54 -26.90
CA ARG A 22 18.90 -15.34 -26.45
C ARG A 22 18.95 -13.95 -25.84
N ASN A 23 18.35 -12.98 -26.53
CA ASN A 23 18.04 -11.68 -25.96
C ASN A 23 17.13 -11.99 -24.78
N LEU A 24 17.74 -12.25 -23.63
CA LEU A 24 17.12 -12.13 -22.35
C LEU A 24 16.71 -10.67 -22.32
N ARG A 25 15.47 -10.38 -22.74
CA ARG A 25 14.80 -9.17 -22.31
C ARG A 25 15.09 -9.06 -20.82
N PRO A 26 15.45 -7.88 -20.29
CA PRO A 26 15.53 -7.71 -18.86
C PRO A 26 14.19 -8.20 -18.33
N VAL A 27 14.23 -9.36 -17.67
CA VAL A 27 13.15 -9.76 -16.80
C VAL A 27 13.17 -8.62 -15.81
N ASP A 28 12.15 -7.76 -15.86
CA ASP A 28 11.94 -6.76 -14.82
C ASP A 28 12.04 -7.55 -13.51
N ASP A 29 13.19 -7.40 -12.84
CA ASP A 29 13.58 -8.18 -11.68
C ASP A 29 12.56 -7.81 -10.61
N LEU A 30 11.43 -8.53 -10.58
CA LEU A 30 10.43 -8.61 -9.53
C LEU A 30 11.06 -9.30 -8.31
N ARG A 31 12.32 -8.98 -7.98
CA ARG A 31 12.96 -9.48 -6.78
C ARG A 31 12.31 -8.78 -5.60
N PRO A 32 11.64 -9.53 -4.72
CA PRO A 32 11.05 -8.98 -3.52
C PRO A 32 12.21 -8.56 -2.62
N TYR A 33 12.27 -7.26 -2.31
CA TYR A 33 13.28 -6.65 -1.45
C TYR A 33 14.73 -6.83 -1.96
N GLY A 34 15.45 -5.72 -2.08
CA GLY A 34 16.91 -5.81 -2.06
C GLY A 34 17.35 -6.31 -0.68
N SER A 35 17.39 -7.63 -0.48
CA SER A 35 18.08 -8.29 0.65
C SER A 35 19.53 -7.86 0.77
N ASP A 36 20.08 -7.34 -0.33
CA ASP A 36 21.49 -7.00 -0.46
C ASP A 36 21.79 -5.54 -0.12
N GLY A 37 20.77 -4.71 0.21
CA GLY A 37 20.94 -3.30 0.60
C GLY A 37 21.48 -2.36 -0.49
N SER A 38 21.74 -2.87 -1.69
CA SER A 38 22.45 -2.19 -2.77
C SER A 38 21.61 -1.18 -3.56
N ARG A 39 20.29 -1.11 -3.34
CA ARG A 39 19.38 -0.21 -4.05
C ARG A 39 18.47 0.55 -3.07
N PRO A 40 18.06 1.79 -3.40
CA PRO A 40 17.12 2.54 -2.59
C PRO A 40 15.77 1.80 -2.51
N PRO A 41 15.06 1.87 -1.37
CA PRO A 41 13.77 1.23 -1.23
C PRO A 41 12.75 1.87 -2.17
N LEU A 42 12.14 1.06 -3.04
CA LEU A 42 11.05 1.49 -3.91
C LEU A 42 9.73 1.41 -3.14
N LEU A 43 8.86 2.41 -3.34
CA LEU A 43 7.53 2.44 -2.73
C LEU A 43 6.59 1.55 -3.55
N GLU A 44 6.64 0.24 -3.31
CA GLU A 44 5.66 -0.69 -3.85
C GLU A 44 4.45 -0.78 -2.91
N LEU A 45 3.51 0.14 -3.10
CA LEU A 45 2.24 0.10 -2.38
C LEU A 45 1.34 -1.06 -2.84
N ASP A 46 1.66 -1.71 -3.96
CA ASP A 46 0.85 -2.72 -4.66
C ASP A 46 -0.66 -2.39 -4.66
N LEU A 47 -0.94 -1.08 -4.76
CA LEU A 47 -2.27 -0.50 -4.60
C LEU A 47 -3.25 -1.12 -5.60
N LYS A 48 -2.80 -1.45 -6.82
CA LYS A 48 -3.66 -2.08 -7.83
C LYS A 48 -4.10 -3.48 -7.43
N HIS A 49 -3.20 -4.34 -6.93
CA HIS A 49 -3.56 -5.70 -6.53
C HIS A 49 -4.41 -5.68 -5.26
N LYS A 50 -4.01 -4.85 -4.28
CA LYS A 50 -4.75 -4.63 -3.04
C LYS A 50 -6.16 -4.07 -3.30
N LEU A 51 -6.30 -3.03 -4.13
CA LEU A 51 -7.61 -2.48 -4.49
C LEU A 51 -8.47 -3.50 -5.23
N LYS A 52 -7.89 -4.35 -6.09
CA LYS A 52 -8.62 -5.47 -6.71
C LYS A 52 -9.12 -6.47 -5.69
N ILE A 53 -8.31 -6.87 -4.71
CA ILE A 53 -8.72 -7.78 -3.63
C ILE A 53 -9.82 -7.13 -2.77
N MET A 54 -9.67 -5.85 -2.43
CA MET A 54 -10.65 -5.13 -1.63
C MET A 54 -11.97 -4.95 -2.37
N ALA A 55 -11.91 -4.57 -3.65
CA ALA A 55 -13.07 -4.49 -4.52
C ALA A 55 -13.71 -5.87 -4.67
N LEU A 56 -12.96 -6.96 -4.82
CA LEU A 56 -13.56 -8.29 -4.92
C LEU A 56 -14.24 -8.72 -3.61
N ALA A 57 -13.60 -8.49 -2.46
CA ALA A 57 -14.12 -8.89 -1.17
C ALA A 57 -15.28 -8.01 -0.68
N ASN A 58 -15.31 -6.73 -1.09
CA ASN A 58 -16.30 -5.76 -0.63
C ASN A 58 -17.25 -5.27 -1.73
N ALA A 59 -17.13 -5.73 -2.98
CA ALA A 59 -17.97 -5.26 -4.09
C ALA A 59 -19.44 -5.46 -3.78
N LEU A 60 -19.81 -6.64 -3.30
CA LEU A 60 -21.20 -6.97 -3.00
C LEU A 60 -21.79 -6.06 -1.91
N PRO A 61 -21.18 -5.92 -0.71
CA PRO A 61 -21.69 -5.00 0.30
C PRO A 61 -21.61 -3.52 -0.12
N LEU A 62 -20.59 -3.09 -0.87
CA LEU A 62 -20.50 -1.72 -1.40
C LEU A 62 -21.59 -1.42 -2.42
N ILE A 63 -21.86 -2.34 -3.34
CA ILE A 63 -22.91 -2.18 -4.37
C ILE A 63 -24.28 -2.09 -3.71
N ILE A 64 -24.56 -2.96 -2.73
CA ILE A 64 -25.81 -2.90 -1.94
C ILE A 64 -25.91 -1.56 -1.22
N PHE A 65 -24.83 -1.13 -0.56
CA PHE A 65 -24.80 0.13 0.19
C PHE A 65 -25.00 1.35 -0.72
N ILE A 66 -24.27 1.42 -1.84
CA ILE A 66 -24.39 2.49 -2.83
C ILE A 66 -25.79 2.48 -3.46
N GLY A 67 -26.35 1.30 -3.76
CA GLY A 67 -27.70 1.16 -4.29
C GLY A 67 -28.77 1.70 -3.33
N VAL A 68 -28.68 1.33 -2.05
CA VAL A 68 -29.59 1.83 -1.00
C VAL A 68 -29.43 3.33 -0.80
N PHE A 69 -28.19 3.83 -0.74
CA PHE A 69 -27.90 5.25 -0.56
C PHE A 69 -28.36 6.10 -1.75
N ALA A 70 -28.13 5.63 -2.98
CA ALA A 70 -28.60 6.31 -4.19
C ALA A 70 -30.12 6.30 -4.27
N GLY A 71 -30.76 5.15 -4.01
CA GLY A 71 -32.22 5.05 -3.97
C GLY A 71 -32.84 5.99 -2.94
N TRP A 72 -32.20 6.15 -1.77
CA TRP A 72 -32.61 7.14 -0.77
C TRP A 72 -32.40 8.59 -1.22
N SER A 73 -31.21 8.92 -1.72
CA SER A 73 -30.84 10.29 -2.13
C SER A 73 -31.70 10.82 -3.29
N PHE A 74 -32.10 9.94 -4.21
CA PHE A 74 -32.99 10.27 -5.32
C PHE A 74 -34.50 10.16 -4.96
N GLY A 75 -34.83 9.87 -3.70
CA GLY A 75 -36.23 9.79 -3.24
C GLY A 75 -37.00 8.56 -3.73
N HIS A 76 -36.31 7.56 -4.27
CA HIS A 76 -36.92 6.28 -4.66
C HIS A 76 -37.16 5.34 -3.46
N ILE A 77 -36.46 5.58 -2.34
CA ILE A 77 -36.59 4.81 -1.10
C ILE A 77 -36.86 5.80 0.04
N GLU A 78 -38.06 5.75 0.60
CA GLU A 78 -38.41 6.52 1.79
C GLU A 78 -38.18 5.68 3.04
N PHE A 79 -37.35 6.19 3.94
CA PHE A 79 -37.17 5.62 5.27
C PHE A 79 -37.98 6.42 6.29
N SER A 80 -38.57 5.73 7.27
CA SER A 80 -39.11 6.39 8.47
C SER A 80 -38.01 7.15 9.22
N MET A 81 -38.38 8.05 10.15
CA MET A 81 -37.39 8.76 10.98
C MET A 81 -36.38 7.82 11.66
N ASP A 82 -36.81 6.63 12.08
CA ASP A 82 -35.94 5.62 12.66
C ASP A 82 -35.07 4.90 11.61
N GLY A 83 -35.59 4.69 10.41
CA GLY A 83 -34.84 4.14 9.28
C GLY A 83 -33.70 5.05 8.79
N ASN A 84 -33.93 6.38 8.78
CA ASN A 84 -32.88 7.35 8.46
C ASN A 84 -31.74 7.33 9.49
N ARG A 85 -32.07 7.19 10.78
CA ARG A 85 -31.05 7.08 11.84
C ARG A 85 -30.24 5.80 11.70
N LEU A 86 -30.89 4.66 11.42
CA LEU A 86 -30.22 3.38 11.14
C LEU A 86 -29.26 3.48 9.95
N LEU A 87 -29.71 4.08 8.85
CA LEU A 87 -28.88 4.28 7.65
C LEU A 87 -27.63 5.12 7.97
N PHE A 88 -27.79 6.17 8.79
CA PHE A 88 -26.69 7.02 9.22
C PHE A 88 -25.70 6.25 10.12
N THR A 89 -26.18 5.42 11.04
CA THR A 89 -25.34 4.56 11.89
C THR A 89 -24.53 3.57 11.03
N PHE A 90 -25.16 2.93 10.04
CA PHE A 90 -24.46 2.07 9.08
C PHE A 90 -23.41 2.81 8.25
N LEU A 91 -23.71 4.03 7.80
CA LEU A 91 -22.76 4.89 7.08
C LEU A 91 -21.54 5.23 7.94
N ILE A 92 -21.74 5.60 9.21
CA ILE A 92 -20.64 5.87 10.15
C ILE A 92 -19.76 4.63 10.34
N MET A 93 -20.36 3.45 10.54
CA MET A 93 -19.62 2.20 10.69
C MET A 93 -18.82 1.85 9.43
N LEU A 94 -19.41 2.03 8.24
CA LEU A 94 -18.73 1.79 6.97
C LEU A 94 -17.53 2.74 6.79
N CYS A 95 -17.72 4.04 7.06
CA CYS A 95 -16.64 5.03 7.02
C CYS A 95 -15.51 4.69 8.00
N ALA A 96 -15.83 4.27 9.23
CA ALA A 96 -14.86 3.84 10.22
C ALA A 96 -14.04 2.63 9.75
N LEU A 97 -14.68 1.63 9.15
CA LEU A 97 -14.00 0.46 8.57
C LEU A 97 -13.06 0.83 7.41
N VAL A 98 -13.50 1.72 6.51
CA VAL A 98 -12.68 2.22 5.41
C VAL A 98 -11.47 3.00 5.95
N LEU A 99 -11.67 3.83 6.98
CA LEU A 99 -10.57 4.56 7.64
C LEU A 99 -9.53 3.61 8.21
N ILE A 100 -9.95 2.58 8.97
CA ILE A 100 -9.05 1.55 9.52
C ILE A 100 -8.30 0.83 8.39
N GLY A 101 -9.01 0.44 7.32
CA GLY A 101 -8.43 -0.19 6.14
C GLY A 101 -7.35 0.70 5.50
N SER A 102 -7.65 1.98 5.28
CA SER A 102 -6.71 2.93 4.69
C SER A 102 -5.47 3.17 5.56
N CYS A 103 -5.63 3.21 6.89
CA CYS A 103 -4.53 3.30 7.85
C CYS A 103 -3.57 2.11 7.71
N TRP A 104 -4.11 0.90 7.64
CA TRP A 104 -3.30 -0.30 7.57
C TRP A 104 -2.68 -0.54 6.19
N TRP A 105 -3.39 -0.19 5.13
CA TRP A 105 -3.01 -0.57 3.75
C TRP A 105 -2.18 0.49 3.04
N VAL A 106 -2.35 1.75 3.39
CA VAL A 106 -1.69 2.88 2.72
C VAL A 106 -0.73 3.57 3.68
N LEU A 107 -1.25 4.05 4.82
CA LEU A 107 -0.46 4.87 5.75
C LEU A 107 0.66 4.06 6.40
N PHE A 108 0.42 2.80 6.79
CA PHE A 108 1.45 1.96 7.38
C PHE A 108 2.63 1.67 6.44
N PRO A 109 2.46 1.08 5.23
CA PRO A 109 3.59 0.84 4.34
C PRO A 109 4.25 2.14 3.87
N PHE A 110 3.46 3.20 3.68
CA PHE A 110 4.00 4.52 3.37
C PHE A 110 4.89 5.05 4.48
N SER A 111 4.47 4.94 5.74
CA SER A 111 5.27 5.37 6.89
C SER A 111 6.61 4.61 6.97
N VAL A 112 6.57 3.30 6.75
CA VAL A 112 7.76 2.44 6.76
C VAL A 112 8.71 2.83 5.65
N TRP A 113 8.19 3.07 4.45
CA TRP A 113 8.97 3.54 3.31
C TRP A 113 9.58 4.93 3.56
N LEU A 114 8.79 5.87 4.09
CA LEU A 114 9.22 7.24 4.39
C LEU A 114 10.43 7.25 5.34
N ARG A 115 10.46 6.31 6.30
CA ARG A 115 11.61 6.12 7.20
C ARG A 115 12.78 5.41 6.50
N ALA A 116 12.51 4.39 5.70
CA ALA A 116 13.53 3.56 5.06
C ALA A 116 14.32 4.32 3.97
N TYR A 117 13.65 5.20 3.23
CA TYR A 117 14.23 5.92 2.10
C TYR A 117 15.42 6.83 2.49
N PRO A 118 15.26 7.85 3.35
CA PRO A 118 16.37 8.71 3.76
C PRO A 118 17.41 7.97 4.60
N LEU A 119 17.02 6.93 5.33
CA LEU A 119 17.97 6.08 6.07
C LEU A 119 18.93 5.34 5.13
N TRP A 120 18.47 4.94 3.95
CA TRP A 120 19.33 4.32 2.94
C TRP A 120 20.39 5.31 2.44
N TYR A 121 19.99 6.54 2.11
CA TYR A 121 20.91 7.60 1.69
C TYR A 121 21.87 8.02 2.81
N TYR A 122 21.41 8.07 4.06
CA TYR A 122 22.27 8.32 5.21
C TYR A 122 23.38 7.26 5.38
N ARG A 123 23.14 6.01 4.96
CA ARG A 123 24.12 4.93 5.05
C ARG A 123 25.10 4.91 3.89
N HIS A 124 24.68 5.30 2.68
CA HIS A 124 25.48 5.15 1.45
C HIS A 124 26.08 6.46 0.93
N GLU A 125 25.54 7.61 1.31
CA GLU A 125 26.02 8.94 0.91
C GLU A 125 26.54 9.76 2.10
N SER A 126 26.73 11.07 1.91
CA SER A 126 27.22 11.99 2.93
C SER A 126 26.25 12.10 4.11
N LYS A 127 26.67 11.57 5.26
CA LYS A 127 25.90 11.55 6.52
C LYS A 127 25.43 12.94 6.96
N LEU A 128 26.24 13.98 6.73
CA LEU A 128 25.92 15.36 7.14
C LEU A 128 24.72 15.93 6.37
N ILE A 129 24.64 15.67 5.07
CA ILE A 129 23.56 16.17 4.21
C ILE A 129 22.25 15.42 4.54
N TRP A 130 22.36 14.13 4.86
CA TRP A 130 21.20 13.26 5.06
C TRP A 130 20.72 13.14 6.52
N ALA A 131 21.43 13.69 7.50
CA ALA A 131 21.00 13.68 8.91
C ALA A 131 19.66 14.40 9.12
N LEU A 132 19.52 15.61 8.55
CA LEU A 132 18.32 16.43 8.66
C LEU A 132 17.07 15.78 8.03
N PRO A 133 17.10 15.30 6.76
CA PRO A 133 15.95 14.59 6.18
C PRO A 133 15.66 13.26 6.89
N THR A 134 16.66 12.60 7.47
CA THR A 134 16.43 11.39 8.29
C THR A 134 15.67 11.73 9.57
N CYS A 135 16.08 12.76 10.31
CA CYS A 135 15.35 13.22 11.50
C CYS A 135 13.90 13.64 11.14
N ALA A 136 13.72 14.41 10.07
CA ALA A 136 12.40 14.81 9.60
C ALA A 136 11.50 13.60 9.26
N ALA A 137 12.05 12.59 8.58
CA ALA A 137 11.32 11.37 8.26
C ALA A 137 10.96 10.54 9.50
N TRP A 138 11.81 10.52 10.53
CA TRP A 138 11.49 9.90 11.81
C TRP A 138 10.35 10.62 12.53
N CYS A 139 10.37 11.95 12.56
CA CYS A 139 9.27 12.74 13.12
C CYS A 139 7.97 12.51 12.36
N ALA A 140 8.01 12.57 11.03
CA ALA A 140 6.84 12.31 10.18
C ALA A 140 6.30 10.88 10.36
N TRP A 141 7.19 9.88 10.42
CA TRP A 141 6.83 8.49 10.73
C TRP A 141 6.10 8.39 12.08
N PHE A 142 6.63 9.02 13.13
CA PHE A 142 6.04 8.99 14.46
C PHE A 142 4.66 9.67 14.49
N ILE A 143 4.53 10.85 13.87
CA ILE A 143 3.25 11.58 13.77
C ILE A 143 2.21 10.74 13.01
N LEU A 144 2.60 10.13 11.90
CA LEU A 144 1.73 9.23 11.12
C LEU A 144 1.29 8.03 11.97
N TRP A 145 2.20 7.43 12.74
CA TRP A 145 1.89 6.29 13.59
C TRP A 145 0.91 6.64 14.71
N VAL A 146 1.16 7.75 15.42
CA VAL A 146 0.26 8.26 16.47
C VAL A 146 -1.09 8.65 15.88
N GLY A 147 -1.10 9.31 14.72
CA GLY A 147 -2.33 9.66 14.01
C GLY A 147 -3.15 8.43 13.58
N CYS A 148 -2.49 7.41 13.03
CA CYS A 148 -3.14 6.13 12.72
C CYS A 148 -3.74 5.48 13.96
N LEU A 149 -3.00 5.45 15.07
CA LEU A 149 -3.48 4.87 16.34
C LEU A 149 -4.68 5.65 16.89
N ALA A 150 -4.63 6.98 16.86
CA ALA A 150 -5.75 7.81 17.27
C ALA A 150 -6.98 7.59 16.39
N LEU A 151 -6.81 7.53 15.06
CA LEU A 151 -7.89 7.27 14.11
C LEU A 151 -8.51 5.88 14.28
N THR A 152 -7.70 4.84 14.53
CA THR A 152 -8.22 3.49 14.75
C THR A 152 -8.98 3.41 16.07
N LEU A 153 -8.45 3.99 17.16
CA LEU A 153 -9.16 4.07 18.44
C LEU A 153 -10.48 4.83 18.33
N PHE A 154 -10.46 5.98 17.65
CA PHE A 154 -11.67 6.77 17.41
C PHE A 154 -12.69 6.01 16.56
N SER A 155 -12.23 5.30 15.53
CA SER A 155 -13.09 4.46 14.67
C SER A 155 -13.72 3.30 15.47
N ILE A 156 -12.95 2.63 16.32
CA ILE A 156 -13.46 1.57 17.21
C ILE A 156 -14.48 2.14 18.19
N TRP A 157 -14.21 3.31 18.78
CA TRP A 157 -15.15 3.98 19.67
C TRP A 157 -16.47 4.33 18.96
N LEU A 158 -16.41 4.88 17.75
CA LEU A 158 -17.60 5.16 16.94
C LEU A 158 -18.40 3.89 16.65
N ILE A 159 -17.73 2.79 16.31
CA ILE A 159 -18.37 1.49 16.10
C ILE A 159 -19.04 1.01 17.40
N ALA A 160 -18.37 1.11 18.54
CA ALA A 160 -18.92 0.69 19.83
C ALA A 160 -20.15 1.52 20.23
N VAL A 161 -20.10 2.85 20.08
CA VAL A 161 -21.24 3.74 20.35
C VAL A 161 -22.39 3.42 19.40
N SER A 162 -22.11 3.19 18.12
CA SER A 162 -23.11 2.81 17.12
C SER A 162 -23.81 1.50 17.46
N ILE A 163 -23.06 0.50 17.94
CA ILE A 163 -23.61 -0.80 18.35
C ILE A 163 -24.44 -0.64 19.63
N MET A 164 -23.97 0.11 20.63
CA MET A 164 -24.75 0.35 21.85
C MET A 164 -26.06 1.09 21.57
N ASP A 165 -26.02 2.12 20.71
CA ASP A 165 -27.21 2.83 20.27
C ASP A 165 -28.20 1.86 19.58
N LEU A 166 -27.70 0.97 18.72
CA LEU A 166 -28.52 -0.05 18.08
C LEU A 166 -29.17 -1.03 19.08
N ILE A 167 -28.40 -1.55 20.04
CA ILE A 167 -28.90 -2.50 21.06
C ILE A 167 -29.95 -1.83 21.95
N SER A 168 -29.73 -0.58 22.35
CA SER A 168 -30.67 0.15 23.23
C SER A 168 -32.05 0.40 22.60
N ARG A 169 -32.18 0.16 21.30
CA ARG A 169 -33.39 0.41 20.51
C ARG A 169 -34.13 -0.88 20.11
N MET A 170 -33.53 -2.05 20.34
CA MET A 170 -34.16 -3.37 20.15
C MET A 170 -34.87 -3.81 21.42
#